data_AF-A0A2A6NRH9-F1
#
_entry.id   AF-A0A2A6NRH9-F1
#
_cell.length_a   1.000
_cell.length_b   1.000
_cell.length_c   1.000
_cell.angle_alpha   90.00
_cell.angle_beta   90.00
_cell.angle_gamma   90.00
#
_symmetry.space_group_name_H-M   'P 1'
#
loop_
_entity.id
_entity.type
_entity.pdbx_description
1 polymer ?
#
loop_
_entity_poly.entity_id
_entity_poly.type
_entity_poly.pdbx_seq_one_letter_code
_entity_poly.pdbx_strand_id
1 'polypeptide(L)'
;MTGGSFRKTMAARAKCSMGTVDNWTASNRVIDIEHFLNVCAGPEGLECIDALWAHIPEETRERWLTRQILERRLAEAEAEVKRVRREADERQIHMELSRR
;
A
#
# COMPACT_ATOMS: atom_id res chain seq x y z
N MET A 1 13.97 24.20 -3.61
CA MET A 1 15.12 23.28 -3.68
C MET A 1 15.10 22.59 -5.03
N THR A 2 16.22 22.62 -5.75
CA THR A 2 16.37 22.09 -7.11
C THR A 2 16.13 20.57 -7.15
N GLY A 3 15.23 20.09 -8.02
CA GLY A 3 14.82 18.68 -8.10
C GLY A 3 15.94 17.65 -8.40
N GLY A 4 17.16 18.10 -8.69
CA GLY A 4 18.36 17.25 -8.76
C GLY A 4 18.93 16.85 -7.40
N SER A 5 18.69 17.64 -6.34
CA SER A 5 19.14 17.34 -4.97
C SER A 5 18.26 16.26 -4.33
N PHE A 6 16.93 16.43 -4.41
CA PHE A 6 15.95 15.50 -3.86
C PHE A 6 16.14 14.07 -4.38
N ARG A 7 16.19 13.89 -5.71
CA ARG A 7 16.31 12.56 -6.34
C ARG A 7 17.57 11.82 -5.90
N LYS A 8 18.68 12.53 -5.77
CA LYS A 8 19.96 11.96 -5.30
C LYS A 8 19.89 11.54 -3.84
N THR A 9 19.37 12.40 -2.98
CA THR A 9 19.19 12.10 -1.55
C THR A 9 18.27 10.90 -1.35
N MET A 10 17.13 10.87 -2.06
CA MET A 10 16.17 9.78 -1.98
C MET A 10 16.77 8.46 -2.45
N ALA A 11 17.43 8.45 -3.61
CA ALA A 11 18.08 7.26 -4.16
C ALA A 11 19.18 6.73 -3.22
N ALA A 12 19.98 7.62 -2.64
CA ALA A 12 21.03 7.25 -1.69
C ALA A 12 20.45 6.62 -0.41
N ARG A 13 19.42 7.23 0.19
CA ARG A 13 18.77 6.68 1.39
C ARG A 13 18.08 5.36 1.10
N ALA A 14 17.34 5.28 0.00
CA ALA A 14 16.64 4.07 -0.40
C ALA A 14 17.56 2.96 -0.92
N LYS A 15 18.84 3.25 -1.16
CA LYS A 15 19.84 2.35 -1.76
C LYS A 15 19.38 1.82 -3.12
N CYS A 16 18.86 2.71 -3.96
CA CYS A 16 18.35 2.36 -5.28
C CYS A 16 18.86 3.32 -6.36
N SER A 17 18.49 3.07 -7.62
CA SER A 17 18.84 3.96 -8.73
C SER A 17 17.93 5.20 -8.74
N MET A 18 18.39 6.32 -9.30
CA MET A 18 17.52 7.49 -9.49
C MET A 18 16.30 7.18 -10.38
N GLY A 19 16.45 6.31 -11.38
CA GLY A 19 15.33 5.89 -12.22
C GLY A 19 14.25 5.13 -11.43
N THR A 20 14.63 4.42 -10.37
CA THR A 20 13.68 3.81 -9.44
C THR A 20 12.87 4.88 -8.71
N VAL A 21 13.50 5.98 -8.29
CA VAL A 21 12.80 7.12 -7.67
C VAL A 21 11.87 7.82 -8.67
N ASP A 22 12.33 8.03 -9.91
CA ASP A 22 11.50 8.62 -10.96
C ASP A 22 10.23 7.77 -11.19
N ASN A 23 10.35 6.44 -11.20
CA ASN A 23 9.21 5.52 -11.30
C ASN A 23 8.21 5.63 -10.14
N TRP A 24 8.69 5.88 -8.92
CA TRP A 24 7.80 6.12 -7.77
C TRP A 24 7.02 7.43 -7.93
N THR A 25 7.70 8.49 -8.34
CA THR A 25 7.06 9.81 -8.55
C THR A 25 6.09 9.82 -9.74
N ALA A 26 6.35 9.01 -10.77
CA ALA A 26 5.48 8.83 -11.93
C ALA A 26 4.34 7.82 -11.70
N SER A 27 4.23 7.21 -10.51
CA SER A 27 3.26 6.14 -10.19
C SER A 27 3.39 4.85 -11.01
N ASN A 28 4.51 4.65 -11.70
CA ASN A 28 4.73 3.42 -12.46
C ASN A 28 4.94 2.21 -11.54
N ARG A 29 5.47 2.45 -10.33
CA ARG A 29 5.78 1.40 -9.35
C ARG A 29 5.65 1.95 -7.93
N VAL A 30 5.19 1.11 -7.00
CA VAL A 30 5.15 1.43 -5.56
C VAL A 30 6.55 1.25 -4.97
N ILE A 31 6.88 2.01 -3.91
CA ILE A 31 8.11 1.78 -3.15
C ILE A 31 8.07 0.40 -2.48
N ASP A 32 9.09 -0.42 -2.74
CA ASP A 32 9.19 -1.75 -2.12
C ASP A 32 9.57 -1.60 -0.64
N ILE A 33 9.16 -2.57 0.20
CA ILE A 33 9.32 -2.49 1.65
C ILE A 33 10.77 -2.31 2.10
N GLU A 34 11.72 -2.95 1.42
CA GLU A 34 13.15 -2.80 1.71
C GLU A 34 13.63 -1.36 1.51
N HIS A 35 13.26 -0.74 0.38
CA HIS A 35 13.60 0.65 0.09
C HIS A 35 12.93 1.61 1.06
N PHE A 36 11.66 1.35 1.42
CA PHE A 36 10.94 2.12 2.41
C PHE A 36 11.63 2.08 3.79
N LEU A 37 11.99 0.89 4.27
CA LEU A 37 12.68 0.72 5.55
C LEU A 37 14.05 1.42 5.56
N ASN A 38 14.80 1.35 4.45
CA ASN A 38 16.06 2.06 4.32
C ASN A 38 15.88 3.59 4.37
N VAL A 39 14.81 4.13 3.79
CA VAL A 39 14.50 5.57 3.85
C VAL A 39 14.11 6.00 5.26
N CYS A 40 13.24 5.22 5.91
CA CYS A 40 12.78 5.48 7.27
C CYS A 40 13.86 5.29 8.34
N ALA A 41 15.03 4.75 7.99
CA ALA A 41 16.14 4.60 8.91
C ALA A 41 16.69 5.99 9.31
N GLY A 42 16.70 6.25 10.61
CA GLY A 42 17.26 7.47 11.21
C GLY A 42 16.27 8.63 11.32
N PRO A 43 16.69 9.73 11.95
CA PRO A 43 15.81 10.83 12.34
C PRO A 43 15.17 11.58 11.16
N GLU A 44 15.85 11.64 10.03
CA GLU A 44 15.43 12.36 8.82
C GLU A 44 14.49 11.53 7.92
N GLY A 45 14.17 10.29 8.31
CA GLY A 45 13.43 9.37 7.46
C GLY A 45 12.00 9.83 7.15
N LEU A 46 11.31 10.38 8.14
CA LEU A 46 9.97 10.95 7.98
C LEU A 46 9.96 12.14 7.01
N GLU A 47 10.90 13.08 7.18
CA GLU A 47 11.04 14.23 6.30
C GLU A 47 11.32 13.82 4.84
N CYS A 48 12.09 12.76 4.63
CA CYS A 48 12.34 12.22 3.29
C CYS A 48 11.09 11.61 2.65
N ILE A 49 10.26 10.91 3.44
CA ILE A 49 8.99 10.36 2.96
C ILE A 49 7.99 11.47 2.67
N ASP A 50 7.89 12.49 3.53
CA ASP A 50 7.03 13.65 3.31
C ASP A 50 7.45 14.41 2.04
N ALA A 51 8.77 14.59 1.84
CA ALA A 51 9.30 15.17 0.63
C ALA A 51 8.96 14.32 -0.60
N LEU A 52 9.09 12.99 -0.55
CA LEU A 52 8.66 12.10 -1.64
C LEU A 52 7.18 12.26 -1.94
N TRP A 53 6.33 12.24 -0.92
CA TRP A 53 4.88 12.40 -1.05
C TRP A 53 4.49 13.73 -1.67
N ALA A 54 5.24 14.80 -1.39
CA ALA A 54 5.03 16.12 -1.99
C ALA A 54 5.43 16.18 -3.47
N HIS A 55 6.31 15.31 -3.95
CA HIS A 55 6.71 15.25 -5.36
C HIS A 55 5.78 14.39 -6.23
N ILE A 56 4.90 13.59 -5.63
CA ILE A 56 3.90 12.81 -6.37
C ILE A 56 2.74 13.75 -6.75
N PRO A 57 2.32 13.80 -8.03
CA PRO A 57 1.19 14.62 -8.46
C PRO A 57 -0.08 14.32 -7.66
N GLU A 58 -0.86 15.36 -7.34
CA GLU A 58 -2.05 15.21 -6.49
C GLU A 58 -3.05 14.19 -7.02
N GLU A 59 -3.40 14.28 -8.31
CA GLU A 59 -4.29 13.32 -8.98
C GLU A 59 -3.80 11.86 -8.84
N THR A 60 -2.48 11.67 -8.86
CA THR A 60 -1.87 10.36 -8.68
C THR A 60 -2.05 9.86 -7.24
N ARG A 61 -1.86 10.73 -6.25
CA ARG A 61 -2.06 10.41 -4.83
C ARG A 61 -3.52 10.04 -4.56
N GLU A 62 -4.46 10.82 -5.08
CA GLU A 62 -5.90 10.57 -4.93
C GLU A 62 -6.34 9.25 -5.57
N ARG A 63 -5.84 8.95 -6.77
CA ARG A 63 -6.11 7.69 -7.46
C ARG A 63 -5.59 6.51 -6.67
N TRP A 64 -4.36 6.61 -6.14
CA TRP A 64 -3.78 5.57 -5.29
C TRP A 64 -4.59 5.37 -4.00
N LEU A 65 -4.95 6.45 -3.29
CA LEU A 65 -5.78 6.38 -2.09
C LEU A 65 -7.14 5.75 -2.36
N THR A 66 -7.80 6.14 -3.44
CA THR A 66 -9.08 5.58 -3.87
C THR A 66 -8.96 4.08 -4.12
N ARG A 67 -7.91 3.66 -4.82
CA ARG A 67 -7.62 2.24 -5.04
C ARG A 67 -7.44 1.48 -3.73
N GLN A 68 -6.65 2.00 -2.78
CA GLN A 68 -6.45 1.35 -1.48
C GLN A 68 -7.75 1.22 -0.67
N ILE A 69 -8.60 2.25 -0.70
CA ILE A 69 -9.92 2.22 -0.06
C ILE A 69 -10.81 1.13 -0.68
N LEU A 70 -10.83 1.04 -2.02
CA LEU A 70 -11.62 0.04 -2.73
C LEU A 70 -11.12 -1.39 -2.49
N GLU A 71 -9.80 -1.61 -2.55
CA GLU A 71 -9.17 -2.91 -2.26
C GLU A 71 -9.48 -3.37 -0.83
N ARG A 72 -9.40 -2.46 0.15
CA ARG A 72 -9.78 -2.76 1.53
C ARG A 72 -11.25 -3.13 1.66
N ARG A 73 -12.16 -2.36 1.06
CA ARG A 73 -13.60 -2.63 1.08
C ARG A 73 -13.94 -3.98 0.43
N LEU A 74 -13.24 -4.32 -0.65
CA LEU A 74 -13.39 -5.62 -1.30
C LEU A 74 -12.98 -6.75 -0.36
N ALA A 75 -11.80 -6.65 0.28
CA ALA A 75 -11.34 -7.65 1.24
C ALA A 75 -12.30 -7.81 2.44
N GLU A 76 -12.85 -6.70 2.95
CA GLU A 76 -13.86 -6.72 4.01
C GLU A 76 -15.15 -7.43 3.56
N ALA A 77 -15.64 -7.15 2.34
CA ALA A 77 -16.81 -7.81 1.77
C ALA A 77 -16.59 -9.31 1.51
N GLU A 78 -15.41 -9.69 1.03
CA GLU A 78 -15.04 -11.10 0.81
C GLU A 78 -14.96 -11.88 2.13
N ALA A 79 -14.40 -11.26 3.18
CA ALA A 79 -14.36 -11.85 4.51
C ALA A 79 -15.77 -12.07 5.08
N GLU A 80 -16.67 -11.10 4.87
CA GLU A 80 -18.07 -11.20 5.28
C GLU A 80 -18.80 -12.34 4.57
N VAL A 81 -18.70 -12.42 3.23
CA VAL A 81 -19.31 -13.50 2.45
C VAL A 81 -18.79 -14.87 2.91
N LYS A 82 -17.49 -14.99 3.18
CA LYS A 82 -16.88 -16.21 3.70
C LYS A 82 -17.44 -16.59 5.07
N ARG A 83 -17.68 -15.61 5.96
CA ARG A 83 -18.29 -15.85 7.27
C ARG A 83 -19.72 -16.35 7.14
N VAL A 84 -20.57 -15.65 6.36
CA VAL A 84 -21.97 -16.03 6.16
C VAL A 84 -22.10 -17.43 5.56
N ARG A 85 -21.25 -17.78 4.59
CA ARG A 85 -21.23 -19.14 4.02
C ARG A 85 -20.93 -20.21 5.06
N ARG A 86 -19.92 -19.98 5.90
CA ARG A 86 -19.58 -20.91 7.00
C ARG A 86 -20.73 -21.08 7.99
N GLU A 87 -21.37 -19.98 8.40
CA GLU A 87 -22.52 -20.05 9.29
C GLU A 87 -23.70 -20.81 8.66
N ALA A 88 -23.94 -20.65 7.36
CA ALA A 88 -24.97 -21.38 6.64
C ALA A 88 -24.65 -22.89 6.58
N ASP A 89 -23.40 -23.25 6.25
CA ASP A 89 -22.94 -24.64 6.21
C ASP A 89 -23.05 -25.29 7.61
N GLU A 90 -22.64 -24.60 8.67
CA GLU A 90 -22.76 -25.07 10.06
C GLU A 90 -24.22 -25.30 10.46
N ARG A 91 -25.13 -24.37 10.12
CA ARG A 91 -26.57 -24.53 10.37
C ARG A 91 -27.14 -25.71 9.60
N GLN A 92 -26.73 -25.92 8.35
CA GLN A 92 -27.17 -27.06 7.54
C GLN A 92 -26.74 -28.38 8.18
N ILE A 93 -25.47 -28.50 8.57
CA ILE A 93 -24.94 -29.68 9.26
C ILE A 93 -25.71 -29.95 10.56
N HIS A 94 -25.99 -28.91 11.36
CA HIS A 94 -26.76 -29.06 12.59
C HIS A 94 -28.18 -29.58 12.34
N MET A 95 -28.86 -29.07 11.31
CA MET A 95 -30.20 -29.54 10.93
C MET A 95 -30.20 -30.99 10.45
N GLU A 96 -29.18 -31.40 9.68
CA GLU A 96 -29.02 -32.78 9.21
C GLU A 96 -28.72 -33.75 10.34
N LEU A 97 -27.89 -33.35 11.32
CA LEU A 97 -27.59 -34.15 12.51
C LEU A 97 -28.79 -34.27 13.45
N SER A 98 -29.60 -33.21 13.60
CA SER A 98 -30.79 -33.21 14.48
C SER A 98 -31.97 -34.02 13.93
N ARG A 99 -31.93 -34.41 12.65
CA ARG A 99 -32.98 -35.23 11.99
C ARG A 99 -32.73 -36.74 12.08
N ARG A 100 -31.57 -37.18 12.57
CA ARG A 100 -31.23 -38.59 12.82
C ARG A 100 -31.43 -38.92 14.29
#